data_AF-A0A4P5QS18-F1
#
_entry.id   AF-A0A4P5QS18-F1
#
_cell.length_a   1.000
_cell.length_b   1.000
_cell.length_c   1.000
_cell.angle_alpha   90.00
_cell.angle_beta   90.00
_cell.angle_gamma   90.00
#
_symmetry.space_group_name_H-M   'P 1'
#
loop_
_entity.id
_entity.type
_entity.pdbx_description
1 polymer ?
#
loop_
_entity_poly.entity_id
_entity_poly.type
_entity_poly.pdbx_seq_one_letter_code
_entity_poly.pdbx_strand_id
1 'polypeptide(L)'
;MKPDDTDQERNLFRFLMENIPDRIYFKDRESRFICVNAAMARLFHLTGTDAAVGKSDRDFFPPADAQQMYEDEQRVVQTGVPLYGKVEKKIMPDGNTGWTLTTKLPLPGPNGGIVGTCGMSRDITALKVAETSLEHERNRLKETNVDLARSQALLERKLAELEKTHAELKSAQKRLIEAEKAQSVARLAIGVAHEVKNPLAILRMGADFFASQPSTDETGRVVLKEMGDAVRRADNIINEMMIFSESGDLKLAPVQVASVVDEALKPFEPALAAANVRVEKRYAAGMPSARIDQVKIQRVFSCLIENALDSMPDGGTLAIRLGLTHIAAPGVTPDRGNRSLVHSGVRRVGVIVEFNDTGSGIPATEIDSIYDPFFTTKPTGQGTGLGLTVSRKVVELHGGTLDISNRSEGGVSAKVLLKV
;
A
#
# COMPACT_ATOMS: atom_id res chain seq x y z
N MET A 1 -46.82 23.96 72.93
CA MET A 1 -48.12 24.25 72.30
C MET A 1 -47.99 23.78 70.86
N LYS A 2 -48.62 22.66 70.47
CA LYS A 2 -48.66 22.24 69.07
C LYS A 2 -49.47 23.30 68.31
N PRO A 3 -49.02 23.81 67.16
CA PRO A 3 -49.88 24.67 66.33
C PRO A 3 -51.17 23.92 66.01
N ASP A 4 -52.31 24.63 65.94
CA ASP A 4 -53.59 24.07 65.52
C ASP A 4 -53.40 23.27 64.21
N ASP A 5 -53.70 21.97 64.24
CA ASP A 5 -53.46 21.05 63.10
C ASP A 5 -54.09 21.61 61.79
N THR A 6 -55.18 22.36 61.90
CA THR A 6 -55.89 23.00 60.77
C THR A 6 -55.09 24.12 60.09
N ASP A 7 -54.30 24.90 60.83
CA ASP A 7 -53.49 25.98 60.25
C ASP A 7 -52.24 25.41 59.56
N GLN A 8 -51.68 24.33 60.10
CA GLN A 8 -50.56 23.62 59.50
C GLN A 8 -50.98 22.93 58.19
N GLU A 9 -52.12 22.25 58.15
CA GLU A 9 -52.66 21.62 56.94
C GLU A 9 -52.98 22.63 55.83
N ARG A 10 -53.58 23.78 56.19
CA ARG A 10 -53.86 24.87 55.23
C ARG A 10 -52.59 25.46 54.63
N ASN A 11 -51.55 25.62 55.45
CA ASN A 11 -50.25 26.12 54.98
C ASN A 11 -49.58 25.11 54.02
N LEU A 12 -49.63 23.81 54.32
CA LEU A 12 -49.11 22.76 53.42
C LEU A 12 -49.89 22.70 52.10
N PHE A 13 -51.22 22.78 52.14
CA PHE A 13 -52.04 22.82 50.94
C PHE A 13 -51.72 24.04 50.06
N ARG A 14 -51.62 25.23 50.67
CA ARG A 14 -51.24 26.46 49.95
C ARG A 14 -49.87 26.31 49.30
N PHE A 15 -48.88 25.80 50.03
CA PHE A 15 -47.54 25.58 49.51
C PHE A 15 -47.53 24.68 48.26
N LEU A 16 -48.30 23.58 48.28
CA LEU A 16 -48.45 22.69 47.11
C LEU A 16 -49.14 23.40 45.94
N MET A 17 -50.21 24.16 46.21
CA MET A 17 -50.94 24.90 45.17
C MET A 17 -50.11 26.05 44.56
N GLU A 18 -49.11 26.57 45.27
CA GLU A 18 -48.22 27.61 44.76
C GLU A 18 -47.04 27.04 43.96
N ASN A 19 -46.49 25.88 44.37
CA ASN A 19 -45.19 25.41 43.88
C ASN A 19 -45.25 24.21 42.93
N ILE A 20 -46.35 23.46 42.87
CA ILE A 20 -46.46 22.34 41.94
C ILE A 20 -46.54 22.84 40.49
N PRO A 21 -45.66 22.37 39.57
CA PRO A 21 -45.66 22.79 38.18
C PRO A 21 -46.80 22.20 37.34
N ASP A 22 -47.37 21.07 37.78
CA ASP A 22 -48.56 20.50 37.17
C ASP A 22 -49.78 21.40 37.44
N ARG A 23 -50.68 21.49 36.46
CA ARG A 23 -51.85 22.37 36.51
C ARG A 23 -52.94 21.66 37.29
N ILE A 24 -53.20 22.09 38.52
CA ILE A 24 -54.20 21.50 39.41
C ILE A 24 -55.45 22.39 39.43
N TYR A 25 -56.62 21.76 39.38
CA TYR A 25 -57.91 22.44 39.42
C TYR A 25 -58.97 21.63 40.17
N PHE A 26 -59.96 22.35 40.68
CA PHE A 26 -61.20 21.87 41.26
C PHE A 26 -62.34 22.58 40.57
N LYS A 27 -63.39 21.84 40.20
CA LYS A 27 -64.58 22.35 39.52
C LYS A 27 -65.84 21.85 40.19
N ASP A 28 -66.92 22.61 40.06
CA ASP A 28 -68.27 22.22 40.48
C ASP A 28 -68.92 21.22 39.49
N ARG A 29 -70.20 20.89 39.73
CA ARG A 29 -70.95 19.94 38.89
C ARG A 29 -71.23 20.49 37.50
N GLU A 30 -71.24 21.81 37.36
CA GLU A 30 -71.43 22.56 36.12
C GLU A 30 -70.10 22.80 35.38
N SER A 31 -69.00 22.17 35.80
CA SER A 31 -67.65 22.30 35.21
C SER A 31 -67.07 23.72 35.31
N ARG A 32 -67.45 24.49 36.34
CA ARG A 32 -66.87 25.81 36.64
C ARG A 32 -65.79 25.70 37.70
N PHE A 33 -64.70 26.45 37.54
CA PHE A 33 -63.59 26.42 38.49
C PHE A 33 -64.01 26.91 39.88
N ILE A 34 -63.74 26.09 40.90
CA ILE A 34 -63.84 26.42 42.32
C ILE A 34 -62.48 26.91 42.82
N CYS A 35 -61.41 26.25 42.37
CA CYS A 35 -60.05 26.55 42.80
C CYS A 35 -59.06 26.08 41.73
N VAL A 36 -58.00 26.84 41.51
CA VAL A 36 -56.89 26.49 40.62
C VAL A 36 -55.56 26.80 41.29
N ASN A 37 -54.51 26.10 40.89
CA ASN A 37 -53.17 26.34 41.40
C ASN A 37 -52.42 27.42 40.59
N ALA A 38 -51.27 27.87 41.08
CA ALA A 38 -50.50 28.94 40.43
C ALA A 38 -50.02 28.55 39.01
N ALA A 39 -49.77 27.27 38.74
CA ALA A 39 -49.43 26.79 37.40
C ALA A 39 -50.60 26.94 36.41
N MET A 40 -51.82 26.64 36.83
CA MET A 40 -53.03 26.80 36.01
C MET A 40 -53.40 28.29 35.81
N ALA A 41 -53.28 29.12 36.84
CA ALA A 41 -53.51 30.56 36.71
C ALA A 41 -52.53 31.22 35.72
N ARG A 42 -51.25 30.80 35.72
CA ARG A 42 -50.25 31.24 34.74
C ARG A 42 -50.59 30.82 33.32
N LEU A 43 -51.10 29.60 33.11
CA LEU A 43 -51.56 29.14 31.81
C LEU A 43 -52.69 30.02 31.26
N PHE A 44 -53.63 30.39 32.13
CA PHE A 44 -54.76 31.24 31.78
C PHE A 44 -54.42 32.73 31.70
N HIS A 45 -53.14 33.09 31.88
CA HIS A 45 -52.69 34.48 31.91
C HIS A 45 -53.46 35.35 32.93
N LEU A 46 -53.84 34.75 34.07
CA LEU A 46 -54.57 35.43 35.14
C LEU A 46 -53.60 36.08 36.13
N THR A 47 -54.03 37.20 36.72
CA THR A 47 -53.26 37.93 37.75
C THR A 47 -53.23 37.22 39.11
N GLY A 48 -54.09 36.22 39.30
CA GLY A 48 -54.19 35.40 40.52
C GLY A 48 -55.14 34.22 40.33
N THR A 49 -55.11 33.28 41.27
CA THR A 49 -55.93 32.05 41.23
C THR A 49 -57.43 32.35 41.32
N ASP A 50 -57.82 33.38 42.08
CA ASP A 50 -59.22 33.72 42.33
C ASP A 50 -59.94 34.22 41.07
N ALA A 51 -59.20 34.78 40.11
CA ALA A 51 -59.74 35.27 38.85
C ALA A 51 -60.24 34.14 37.91
N ALA A 52 -59.97 32.87 38.26
CA ALA A 52 -60.50 31.71 37.56
C ALA A 52 -61.87 31.29 38.09
N VAL A 53 -62.23 31.67 39.33
CA VAL A 53 -63.43 31.14 40.00
C VAL A 53 -64.71 31.48 39.23
N GLY A 54 -65.58 30.49 39.04
CA GLY A 54 -66.85 30.61 38.31
C GLY A 54 -66.75 30.57 36.78
N LYS A 55 -65.54 30.69 36.22
CA LYS A 55 -65.27 30.49 34.79
C LYS A 55 -65.21 29.00 34.44
N SER A 56 -65.25 28.68 33.15
CA SER A 56 -65.20 27.35 32.57
C SER A 56 -64.03 27.23 31.59
N ASP A 57 -63.72 26.01 31.11
CA ASP A 57 -62.68 25.85 30.08
C ASP A 57 -63.00 26.61 28.79
N ARG A 58 -64.28 26.85 28.51
CA ARG A 58 -64.74 27.59 27.31
C ARG A 58 -64.28 29.04 27.31
N ASP A 59 -63.94 29.59 28.47
CA ASP A 59 -63.43 30.95 28.61
C ASP A 59 -61.94 31.07 28.25
N PHE A 60 -61.22 29.94 28.13
CA PHE A 60 -59.76 29.91 27.97
C PHE A 60 -59.25 29.04 26.82
N PHE A 61 -59.99 28.01 26.42
CA PHE A 61 -59.61 27.06 25.39
C PHE A 61 -60.51 27.16 24.16
N PRO A 62 -60.04 26.74 22.97
CA PRO A 62 -60.88 26.67 21.78
C PRO A 62 -62.12 25.80 21.99
N PRO A 63 -63.25 26.08 21.29
CA PRO A 63 -64.53 25.41 21.53
C PRO A 63 -64.47 23.88 21.46
N ALA A 64 -63.68 23.31 20.53
CA ALA A 64 -63.54 21.87 20.39
C ALA A 64 -62.85 21.23 21.61
N ASP A 65 -61.73 21.82 22.06
CA ASP A 65 -60.97 21.32 23.21
C ASP A 65 -61.77 21.50 24.52
N ALA A 66 -62.41 22.66 24.70
CA ALA A 66 -63.26 22.93 25.85
C ALA A 66 -64.48 22.00 25.93
N GLN A 67 -65.08 21.66 24.79
CA GLN A 67 -66.21 20.73 24.72
C GLN A 67 -65.80 19.31 25.12
N GLN A 68 -64.65 18.82 24.63
CA GLN A 68 -64.12 17.52 25.03
C GLN A 68 -63.81 17.48 26.54
N MET A 69 -63.25 18.56 27.09
CA MET A 69 -62.96 18.66 28.52
C MET A 69 -64.22 18.62 29.38
N TYR A 70 -65.26 19.32 28.93
CA TYR A 70 -66.59 19.30 29.54
C TYR A 70 -67.20 17.89 29.52
N GLU A 71 -67.19 17.21 28.38
CA GLU A 71 -67.72 15.84 28.27
C GLU A 71 -67.01 14.85 29.19
N ASP A 72 -65.68 14.92 29.25
CA ASP A 72 -64.88 14.11 30.16
C ASP A 72 -65.24 14.37 31.63
N GLU A 73 -65.43 15.63 32.01
CA GLU A 73 -65.79 16.03 33.38
C GLU A 73 -67.20 15.60 33.74
N GLN A 74 -68.16 15.84 32.85
CA GLN A 74 -69.55 15.41 33.05
C GLN A 74 -69.64 13.89 33.15
N ARG A 75 -68.87 13.13 32.36
CA ARG A 75 -68.76 11.68 32.50
C ARG A 75 -68.25 11.28 33.88
N VAL A 76 -67.20 11.93 34.39
CA VAL A 76 -66.66 11.66 35.74
C VAL A 76 -67.70 11.98 36.82
N VAL A 77 -68.41 13.12 36.72
CA VAL A 77 -69.46 13.51 37.68
C VAL A 77 -70.64 12.55 37.67
N GLN A 78 -71.08 12.11 36.49
CA GLN A 78 -72.24 11.22 36.34
C GLN A 78 -71.95 9.78 36.74
N THR A 79 -70.77 9.27 36.39
CA THR A 79 -70.42 7.85 36.59
C THR A 79 -69.63 7.60 37.86
N GLY A 80 -68.98 8.63 38.42
CA GLY A 80 -67.98 8.48 39.48
C GLY A 80 -66.69 7.78 39.07
N VAL A 81 -66.53 7.42 37.79
CA VAL A 81 -65.35 6.71 37.29
C VAL A 81 -64.25 7.72 36.95
N PRO A 82 -63.09 7.68 37.61
CA PRO A 82 -61.98 8.57 37.30
C PRO A 82 -61.43 8.38 35.88
N LEU A 83 -60.81 9.43 35.35
CA LEU A 83 -60.02 9.41 34.13
C LEU A 83 -58.53 9.49 34.52
N TYR A 84 -57.73 8.47 34.21
CA TYR A 84 -56.30 8.46 34.50
C TYR A 84 -55.48 8.57 33.22
N GLY A 85 -54.45 9.42 33.24
CA GLY A 85 -53.37 9.41 32.24
C GLY A 85 -53.80 9.63 30.79
N LYS A 86 -54.87 10.39 30.54
CA LYS A 86 -55.31 10.69 29.18
C LYS A 86 -54.29 11.62 28.51
N VAL A 87 -53.63 11.14 27.46
CA VAL A 87 -52.69 11.93 26.66
C VAL A 87 -53.44 12.59 25.52
N GLU A 88 -53.40 13.92 25.45
CA GLU A 88 -54.16 14.70 24.47
C GLU A 88 -53.27 15.76 23.84
N LYS A 89 -53.41 15.92 22.52
CA LYS A 89 -52.84 17.05 21.79
C LYS A 89 -53.90 18.13 21.68
N LYS A 90 -53.62 19.31 22.22
CA LYS A 90 -54.58 20.43 22.26
C LYS A 90 -53.91 21.76 22.03
N ILE A 91 -54.71 22.76 21.70
CA ILE A 91 -54.24 24.14 21.57
C ILE A 91 -54.30 24.76 22.97
N MET A 92 -53.15 25.23 23.45
CA MET A 92 -53.03 25.92 24.73
C MET A 92 -53.58 27.35 24.60
N PRO A 93 -53.93 28.02 25.72
CA PRO A 93 -54.46 29.39 25.70
C PRO A 93 -53.49 30.43 25.11
N ASP A 94 -52.19 30.12 25.03
CA ASP A 94 -51.17 30.93 24.35
C ASP A 94 -51.17 30.75 22.81
N GLY A 95 -52.06 29.91 22.28
CA GLY A 95 -52.19 29.59 20.85
C GLY A 95 -51.28 28.46 20.37
N ASN A 96 -50.34 27.98 21.19
CA ASN A 96 -49.43 26.91 20.79
C ASN A 96 -50.08 25.53 20.93
N THR A 97 -49.74 24.62 20.03
CA THR A 97 -50.17 23.22 20.16
C THR A 97 -49.23 22.47 21.09
N GLY A 98 -49.78 21.86 22.14
CA GLY A 98 -49.02 21.10 23.12
C GLY A 98 -49.66 19.74 23.44
N TRP A 99 -48.87 18.87 24.06
CA TRP A 99 -49.34 17.59 24.59
C TRP A 99 -49.54 17.67 26.09
N THR A 100 -50.69 17.22 26.57
CA THR A 100 -51.01 17.19 28.00
C THR A 100 -51.35 15.78 28.44
N LEU A 101 -50.84 15.39 29.60
CA LEU A 101 -51.26 14.20 30.33
C LEU A 101 -52.22 14.62 31.44
N THR A 102 -53.47 14.21 31.37
CA THR A 102 -54.53 14.65 32.28
C THR A 102 -55.07 13.49 33.13
N THR A 103 -55.23 13.75 34.42
CA THR A 103 -55.99 12.91 35.35
C THR A 103 -57.16 13.73 35.90
N LYS A 104 -58.38 13.15 35.91
CA LYS A 104 -59.60 13.75 36.47
C LYS A 104 -60.24 12.76 37.44
N LEU A 105 -60.53 13.22 38.65
CA LEU A 105 -61.12 12.45 39.73
C LEU A 105 -62.47 13.07 40.13
N PRO A 106 -63.44 12.26 40.59
CA PRO A 106 -64.66 12.80 41.18
C PRO A 106 -64.33 13.51 42.50
N LEU A 107 -64.92 14.68 42.72
CA LEU A 107 -64.78 15.42 43.97
C LEU A 107 -65.93 15.02 44.92
N PRO A 108 -65.67 14.29 46.03
CA PRO A 108 -66.71 13.90 46.96
C PRO A 108 -67.17 15.10 47.81
N GLY A 109 -68.47 15.19 48.04
CA GLY A 109 -69.08 16.15 48.95
C GLY A 109 -69.26 15.58 50.36
N PRO A 110 -69.64 16.42 51.34
CA PRO A 110 -69.82 16.03 52.74
C PRO A 110 -70.82 14.88 52.96
N ASN A 111 -71.78 14.72 52.05
CA ASN A 111 -72.87 13.74 52.14
C ASN A 111 -72.63 12.48 51.27
N GLY A 112 -71.41 12.26 50.78
CA GLY A 112 -71.05 11.10 49.93
C GLY A 112 -71.44 11.21 48.45
N GLY A 113 -72.15 12.26 48.04
CA GLY A 113 -72.42 12.56 46.63
C GLY A 113 -71.26 13.27 45.94
N ILE A 114 -71.17 13.19 44.60
CA ILE A 114 -70.14 13.90 43.83
C ILE A 114 -70.57 15.35 43.64
N VAL A 115 -69.73 16.29 44.09
CA VAL A 115 -69.97 17.75 44.04
C VAL A 115 -69.20 18.43 42.91
N GLY A 116 -68.45 17.67 42.12
CA GLY A 116 -67.72 18.17 40.95
C GLY A 116 -66.53 17.29 40.61
N THR A 117 -65.47 17.90 40.08
CA THR A 117 -64.23 17.18 39.73
C THR A 117 -63.01 17.87 40.29
N CYS A 118 -61.95 17.10 40.55
CA CYS A 118 -60.61 17.62 40.70
C CYS A 118 -59.70 16.98 39.68
N GLY A 119 -58.71 17.72 39.18
CA GLY A 119 -57.84 17.20 38.16
C GLY A 119 -56.46 17.82 38.20
N MET A 120 -55.53 17.11 37.57
CA MET A 120 -54.19 17.58 37.31
C MET A 120 -53.84 17.36 35.84
N SER A 121 -53.15 18.32 35.26
CA SER A 121 -52.69 18.27 33.88
C SER A 121 -51.21 18.62 33.82
N ARG A 122 -50.40 17.70 33.29
CA ARG A 122 -48.97 17.89 33.06
C ARG A 122 -48.69 18.18 31.59
N ASP A 123 -47.88 19.20 31.31
CA ASP A 123 -47.34 19.41 29.97
C ASP A 123 -46.27 18.35 29.67
N ILE A 124 -46.52 17.54 28.64
CA ILE A 124 -45.62 16.49 28.17
C ILE A 124 -45.14 16.75 26.73
N THR A 125 -45.24 18.00 26.26
CA THR A 125 -44.86 18.38 24.89
C THR A 125 -43.39 18.08 24.61
N ALA A 126 -42.49 18.48 25.50
CA ALA A 126 -41.06 18.22 25.37
C ALA A 126 -40.75 16.71 25.31
N LEU A 127 -41.47 15.91 26.11
CA LEU A 127 -41.32 14.45 26.11
C LEU A 127 -41.77 13.84 24.78
N LYS A 128 -42.91 14.26 24.24
CA LYS A 128 -43.42 13.78 22.95
C LYS A 128 -42.54 14.18 21.77
N VAL A 129 -42.01 15.41 21.78
CA VAL A 129 -41.03 15.85 20.78
C VAL A 129 -39.76 15.01 20.83
N ALA A 130 -39.23 14.74 22.02
CA ALA A 130 -38.05 13.89 22.19
C ALA A 130 -38.29 12.44 21.73
N GLU A 131 -39.46 11.87 22.05
CA GLU A 131 -39.86 10.52 21.62
C GLU A 131 -39.89 10.40 20.10
N THR A 132 -40.54 11.34 19.41
CA THR A 132 -40.60 11.36 17.95
C THR A 132 -39.22 11.58 17.31
N SER A 133 -38.39 12.47 17.88
CA SER A 133 -37.03 12.70 17.38
C SER A 133 -36.16 11.45 17.51
N LEU A 134 -36.25 10.73 18.63
CA LEU A 134 -35.52 9.49 18.85
C LEU A 134 -35.98 8.39 17.88
N GLU A 135 -37.28 8.28 17.64
CA GLU A 135 -37.82 7.31 16.68
C GLU A 135 -37.31 7.60 15.25
N HIS A 136 -37.28 8.87 14.86
CA HIS A 136 -36.75 9.29 13.56
C HIS A 136 -35.25 8.97 13.42
N GLU A 137 -34.42 9.31 14.41
CA GLU A 137 -32.99 8.96 14.46
C GLU A 137 -32.79 7.44 14.38
N ARG A 138 -33.58 6.66 15.13
CA ARG A 138 -33.50 5.19 15.12
C ARG A 138 -33.80 4.62 13.74
N ASN A 139 -34.80 5.16 13.04
CA ASN A 139 -35.15 4.68 11.70
C ASN A 139 -34.06 5.05 10.68
N ARG A 140 -33.50 6.27 10.75
CA ARG A 140 -32.36 6.69 9.93
C ARG A 140 -31.12 5.81 10.17
N LEU A 141 -30.83 5.46 11.43
CA LEU A 141 -29.72 4.56 11.77
C LEU A 141 -29.93 3.14 11.22
N LYS A 142 -31.18 2.64 11.23
CA LYS A 142 -31.48 1.33 10.63
C LYS A 142 -31.24 1.33 9.12
N GLU A 143 -31.67 2.36 8.42
CA GLU A 143 -31.46 2.49 6.97
C GLU A 143 -29.96 2.55 6.62
N THR A 144 -29.22 3.43 7.30
CA THR A 144 -27.76 3.56 7.08
C THR A 144 -26.99 2.29 7.42
N ASN A 145 -27.38 1.53 8.45
CA ASN A 145 -26.77 0.24 8.77
C ASN A 145 -27.02 -0.81 7.68
N VAL A 146 -28.21 -0.84 7.07
CA VAL A 146 -28.51 -1.76 5.96
C VAL A 146 -27.65 -1.43 4.74
N ASP A 147 -27.50 -0.14 4.41
CA ASP A 147 -26.67 0.28 3.29
C ASP A 147 -25.18 0.05 3.55
N LEU A 148 -24.71 0.26 4.78
CA LEU A 148 -23.34 -0.06 5.17
C LEU A 148 -23.05 -1.56 5.01
N ALA A 149 -23.96 -2.42 5.46
CA ALA A 149 -23.83 -3.87 5.31
C ALA A 149 -23.79 -4.30 3.83
N ARG A 150 -24.59 -3.67 2.96
CA ARG A 150 -24.54 -3.92 1.51
C ARG A 150 -23.20 -3.49 0.91
N SER A 151 -22.68 -2.34 1.31
CA SER A 151 -21.39 -1.83 0.84
C SER A 151 -20.23 -2.72 1.28
N GLN A 152 -20.24 -3.19 2.54
CA GLN A 152 -19.24 -4.13 3.06
C GLN A 152 -19.24 -5.45 2.28
N ALA A 153 -20.41 -6.05 2.04
CA ALA A 153 -20.52 -7.29 1.27
C ALA A 153 -20.03 -7.13 -0.19
N LEU A 154 -20.27 -5.96 -0.81
CA LEU A 154 -19.74 -5.67 -2.14
C LEU A 154 -18.22 -5.54 -2.13
N LEU A 155 -17.66 -4.88 -1.12
CA LEU A 155 -16.22 -4.68 -0.97
C LEU A 155 -15.49 -6.03 -0.79
N GLU A 156 -16.01 -6.91 0.05
CA GLU A 156 -15.45 -8.26 0.27
C GLU A 156 -15.44 -9.08 -1.04
N ARG A 157 -16.50 -9.02 -1.84
CA ARG A 157 -16.54 -9.69 -3.15
C ARG A 157 -15.48 -9.14 -4.11
N LYS A 158 -15.34 -7.80 -4.17
CA LYS A 158 -14.32 -7.17 -5.02
C LYS A 158 -12.90 -7.52 -4.57
N LEU A 159 -12.66 -7.60 -3.26
CA LEU A 159 -11.36 -8.02 -2.73
C LEU A 159 -11.01 -9.46 -3.12
N ALA A 160 -11.96 -10.40 -2.98
CA ALA A 160 -11.74 -11.79 -3.38
C ALA A 160 -11.46 -11.94 -4.89
N GLU A 161 -12.16 -11.17 -5.74
CA GLU A 161 -11.91 -11.13 -7.18
C GLU A 161 -10.52 -10.56 -7.51
N LEU A 162 -10.11 -9.50 -6.80
CA LEU A 162 -8.79 -8.88 -6.98
C LEU A 162 -7.65 -9.83 -6.57
N GLU A 163 -7.80 -10.55 -5.46
CA GLU A 163 -6.81 -11.55 -5.02
C GLU A 163 -6.64 -12.67 -6.05
N LYS A 164 -7.76 -13.17 -6.60
CA LYS A 164 -7.74 -14.20 -7.64
C LYS A 164 -7.04 -13.71 -8.91
N THR A 165 -7.41 -12.55 -9.42
CA THR A 165 -6.80 -11.97 -10.63
C THR A 165 -5.31 -11.69 -10.44
N HIS A 166 -4.89 -11.22 -9.26
CA HIS A 166 -3.48 -11.02 -8.94
C HIS A 166 -2.69 -12.35 -8.92
N ALA A 167 -3.27 -13.43 -8.36
CA ALA A 167 -2.65 -14.75 -8.36
C ALA A 167 -2.49 -15.30 -9.79
N GLU A 168 -3.51 -15.15 -10.64
CA GLU A 168 -3.47 -15.54 -12.04
C GLU A 168 -2.40 -14.76 -12.83
N LEU A 169 -2.35 -13.43 -12.63
CA LEU A 169 -1.35 -12.57 -13.26
C LEU A 169 0.07 -12.97 -12.87
N LYS A 170 0.32 -13.21 -11.58
CA LYS A 170 1.63 -13.64 -11.08
C LYS A 170 2.07 -14.98 -11.69
N SER A 171 1.13 -15.92 -11.84
CA SER A 171 1.38 -17.21 -12.50
C SER A 171 1.66 -17.04 -14.01
N ALA A 172 0.92 -16.18 -14.70
CA ALA A 172 1.17 -15.85 -16.10
C ALA A 172 2.54 -15.19 -16.32
N GLN A 173 2.92 -14.25 -15.47
CA GLN A 173 4.25 -13.61 -15.49
C GLN A 173 5.38 -14.62 -15.30
N LYS A 174 5.25 -15.54 -14.33
CA LYS A 174 6.25 -16.60 -14.12
C LYS A 174 6.42 -17.47 -15.37
N ARG A 175 5.31 -17.88 -16.01
CA ARG A 175 5.35 -18.65 -17.25
C ARG A 175 6.01 -17.90 -18.40
N LEU A 176 5.78 -16.59 -18.52
CA LEU A 176 6.45 -15.76 -19.53
C LEU A 176 7.96 -15.69 -19.32
N ILE A 177 8.40 -15.48 -18.07
CA ILE A 177 9.84 -15.47 -17.72
C ILE A 177 10.50 -16.80 -18.05
N GLU A 178 9.83 -17.92 -17.73
CA GLU A 178 10.33 -19.26 -18.04
C GLU A 178 10.40 -19.51 -19.56
N ALA A 179 9.39 -19.07 -20.32
CA ALA A 179 9.36 -19.19 -21.77
C ALA A 179 10.46 -18.35 -22.45
N GLU A 180 10.67 -17.11 -22.02
CA GLU A 180 11.72 -16.22 -22.52
C GLU A 180 13.12 -16.78 -22.22
N LYS A 181 13.32 -17.31 -21.01
CA LYS A 181 14.54 -18.02 -20.63
C LYS A 181 14.77 -19.23 -21.54
N ALA A 182 13.75 -20.06 -21.76
CA ALA A 182 13.86 -21.23 -22.62
C ALA A 182 14.21 -20.86 -24.07
N GLN A 183 13.62 -19.80 -24.61
CA GLN A 183 13.90 -19.31 -25.96
C GLN A 183 15.34 -18.82 -26.11
N SER A 184 15.85 -18.11 -25.10
CA SER A 184 17.24 -17.63 -25.08
C SER A 184 18.23 -18.79 -24.97
N VAL A 185 17.95 -19.79 -24.11
CA VAL A 185 18.73 -21.03 -24.03
C VAL A 185 18.73 -21.77 -25.38
N ALA A 186 17.58 -21.88 -26.03
CA ALA A 186 17.47 -22.55 -27.33
C ALA A 186 18.31 -21.85 -28.42
N ARG A 187 18.30 -20.52 -28.48
CA ARG A 187 19.11 -19.74 -29.43
C ARG A 187 20.60 -19.93 -29.20
N LEU A 188 21.04 -19.96 -27.93
CA LEU A 188 22.44 -20.18 -27.57
C LEU A 188 22.88 -21.63 -27.81
N ALA A 189 22.03 -22.62 -27.54
CA ALA A 189 22.36 -24.03 -27.75
C ALA A 189 22.74 -24.33 -29.21
N ILE A 190 22.07 -23.68 -30.17
CA ILE A 190 22.39 -23.84 -31.61
C ILE A 190 23.79 -23.30 -31.92
N GLY A 191 24.13 -22.10 -31.44
CA GLY A 191 25.46 -21.52 -31.67
C GLY A 191 26.58 -22.28 -30.96
N VAL A 192 26.35 -22.70 -29.71
CA VAL A 192 27.30 -23.53 -28.95
C VAL A 192 27.53 -24.87 -29.63
N ALA A 193 26.47 -25.53 -30.14
CA ALA A 193 26.62 -26.78 -30.87
C ALA A 193 27.54 -26.63 -32.09
N HIS A 194 27.43 -25.51 -32.81
CA HIS A 194 28.34 -25.20 -33.92
C HIS A 194 29.76 -24.95 -33.43
N GLU A 195 29.95 -24.18 -32.36
CA GLU A 195 31.29 -23.87 -31.85
C GLU A 195 32.00 -25.06 -31.21
N VAL A 196 31.28 -25.99 -30.56
CA VAL A 196 31.87 -27.23 -30.00
C VAL A 196 32.18 -28.24 -31.11
N LYS A 197 31.40 -28.27 -32.19
CA LYS A 197 31.68 -29.16 -33.33
C LYS A 197 33.02 -28.84 -34.01
N ASN A 198 33.44 -27.58 -34.00
CA ASN A 198 34.70 -27.13 -34.59
C ASN A 198 35.96 -27.74 -33.93
N PRO A 199 36.22 -27.59 -32.61
CA PRO A 199 37.34 -28.23 -31.94
C PRO A 199 37.25 -29.75 -31.99
N LEU A 200 36.05 -30.34 -31.91
CA LEU A 200 35.89 -31.79 -32.09
C LEU A 200 36.33 -32.27 -33.48
N ALA A 201 36.07 -31.50 -34.54
CA ALA A 201 36.56 -31.80 -35.88
C ALA A 201 38.09 -31.73 -35.96
N ILE A 202 38.72 -30.74 -35.32
CA ILE A 202 40.19 -30.61 -35.23
C ILE A 202 40.79 -31.79 -34.48
N LEU A 203 40.19 -32.19 -33.34
CA LEU A 203 40.61 -33.36 -32.58
C LEU A 203 40.51 -34.65 -33.40
N ARG A 204 39.41 -34.82 -34.15
CA ARG A 204 39.23 -35.98 -35.02
C ARG A 204 40.28 -36.00 -36.14
N MET A 205 40.50 -34.87 -36.81
CA MET A 205 41.52 -34.77 -37.87
C MET A 205 42.92 -35.09 -37.34
N GLY A 206 43.27 -34.58 -36.16
CA GLY A 206 44.56 -34.90 -35.53
C GLY A 206 44.67 -36.36 -35.12
N ALA A 207 43.61 -36.96 -34.58
CA ALA A 207 43.58 -38.39 -34.28
C ALA A 207 43.72 -39.25 -35.54
N ASP A 208 43.03 -38.90 -36.63
CA ASP A 208 43.14 -39.58 -37.93
C ASP A 208 44.55 -39.44 -38.53
N PHE A 209 45.20 -38.28 -38.34
CA PHE A 209 46.59 -38.05 -38.73
C PHE A 209 47.55 -39.00 -38.00
N PHE A 210 47.46 -39.10 -36.66
CA PHE A 210 48.32 -40.01 -35.90
C PHE A 210 48.00 -41.49 -36.10
N ALA A 211 46.73 -41.83 -36.39
CA ALA A 211 46.33 -43.19 -36.72
C ALA A 211 46.90 -43.65 -38.09
N SER A 212 47.04 -42.72 -39.05
CA SER A 212 47.58 -43.01 -40.38
C SER A 212 49.10 -42.90 -40.47
N GLN A 213 49.72 -41.98 -39.72
CA GLN A 213 51.17 -41.83 -39.60
C GLN A 213 51.57 -41.44 -38.16
N PRO A 214 52.01 -42.41 -37.34
CA PRO A 214 52.53 -42.12 -36.02
C PRO A 214 53.94 -41.51 -36.16
N SER A 215 54.02 -40.19 -36.27
CA SER A 215 55.28 -39.44 -36.35
C SER A 215 55.40 -38.44 -35.21
N THR A 216 56.55 -38.39 -34.54
CA THR A 216 56.90 -37.41 -33.49
C THR A 216 57.75 -36.26 -34.03
N ASP A 217 57.76 -36.08 -35.36
CA ASP A 217 58.45 -34.97 -36.02
C ASP A 217 57.77 -33.61 -35.72
N GLU A 218 58.33 -32.54 -36.29
CA GLU A 218 57.81 -31.19 -36.11
C GLU A 218 56.34 -31.07 -36.53
N THR A 219 55.92 -31.80 -37.56
CA THR A 219 54.53 -31.86 -38.02
C THR A 219 53.62 -32.49 -36.96
N GLY A 220 54.01 -33.62 -36.39
CA GLY A 220 53.29 -34.24 -35.27
C GLY A 220 53.20 -33.31 -34.06
N ARG A 221 54.25 -32.57 -33.72
CA ARG A 221 54.22 -31.60 -32.62
C ARG A 221 53.23 -30.46 -32.86
N VAL A 222 53.16 -29.94 -34.09
CA VAL A 222 52.17 -28.91 -34.47
C VAL A 222 50.75 -29.45 -34.35
N VAL A 223 50.48 -30.65 -34.86
CA VAL A 223 49.15 -31.28 -34.77
C VAL A 223 48.73 -31.51 -33.31
N LEU A 224 49.63 -32.03 -32.45
CA LEU A 224 49.37 -32.19 -31.02
C LEU A 224 49.06 -30.86 -30.33
N LYS A 225 49.77 -29.80 -30.70
CA LYS A 225 49.52 -28.46 -30.17
C LYS A 225 48.13 -27.96 -30.56
N GLU A 226 47.75 -28.07 -31.84
CA GLU A 226 46.41 -27.67 -32.32
C GLU A 226 45.29 -28.47 -31.67
N MET A 227 45.50 -29.77 -31.45
CA MET A 227 44.57 -30.61 -30.69
C MET A 227 44.43 -30.11 -29.24
N GLY A 228 45.55 -29.82 -28.56
CA GLY A 228 45.52 -29.26 -27.20
C GLY A 228 44.83 -27.89 -27.12
N ASP A 229 45.07 -27.01 -28.10
CA ASP A 229 44.37 -25.73 -28.25
C ASP A 229 42.87 -25.94 -28.52
N ALA A 230 42.48 -26.95 -29.29
CA ALA A 230 41.09 -27.31 -29.52
C ALA A 230 40.38 -27.81 -28.24
N VAL A 231 41.03 -28.61 -27.40
CA VAL A 231 40.47 -29.05 -26.10
C VAL A 231 40.19 -27.85 -25.20
N ARG A 232 41.17 -26.97 -25.03
CA ARG A 232 41.00 -25.75 -24.19
C ARG A 232 39.83 -24.90 -24.67
N ARG A 233 39.66 -24.76 -25.98
CA ARG A 233 38.54 -24.02 -26.56
C ARG A 233 37.19 -24.67 -26.27
N ALA A 234 37.07 -25.98 -26.45
CA ALA A 234 35.83 -26.70 -26.14
C ALA A 234 35.45 -26.54 -24.66
N ASP A 235 36.44 -26.64 -23.77
CA ASP A 235 36.25 -26.50 -22.33
C ASP A 235 35.79 -25.08 -21.94
N ASN A 236 36.36 -24.04 -22.57
CA ASN A 236 35.91 -22.66 -22.38
C ASN A 236 34.46 -22.46 -22.83
N ILE A 237 34.09 -22.94 -24.03
CA ILE A 237 32.72 -22.82 -24.55
C ILE A 237 31.71 -23.50 -23.64
N ILE A 238 32.02 -24.71 -23.15
CA ILE A 238 31.14 -25.48 -22.25
C ILE A 238 30.97 -24.74 -20.93
N ASN A 239 32.06 -24.22 -20.35
CA ASN A 239 32.01 -23.49 -19.09
C ASN A 239 31.21 -22.17 -19.22
N GLU A 240 31.33 -21.45 -20.35
CA GLU A 240 30.52 -20.26 -20.64
C GLU A 240 29.03 -20.58 -20.76
N MET A 241 28.68 -21.69 -21.42
CA MET A 241 27.29 -22.15 -21.54
C MET A 241 26.69 -22.57 -20.19
N MET A 242 27.48 -23.25 -19.35
CA MET A 242 27.04 -23.68 -18.01
C MET A 242 26.73 -22.49 -17.11
N ILE A 243 27.54 -21.42 -17.15
CA ILE A 243 27.28 -20.18 -16.40
C ILE A 243 25.94 -19.57 -16.79
N PHE A 244 25.63 -19.54 -18.09
CA PHE A 244 24.36 -19.01 -18.57
C PHE A 244 23.17 -19.83 -18.04
N SER A 245 23.28 -21.16 -18.06
CA SER A 245 22.22 -22.07 -17.57
C SER A 245 21.99 -21.95 -16.05
N GLU A 246 23.07 -21.80 -15.27
CA GLU A 246 23.07 -21.68 -13.80
C GLU A 246 22.68 -20.28 -13.29
N SER A 247 22.18 -19.40 -14.15
CA SER A 247 21.75 -18.04 -13.81
C SER A 247 20.51 -17.94 -12.89
N GLY A 248 19.99 -19.06 -12.38
CA GLY A 248 18.78 -19.11 -11.56
C GLY A 248 18.99 -18.74 -10.08
N ASP A 249 20.09 -19.17 -9.47
CA ASP A 249 20.36 -18.95 -8.04
C ASP A 249 21.65 -18.16 -7.87
N LEU A 250 21.54 -16.88 -7.53
CA LEU A 250 22.69 -16.06 -7.11
C LEU A 250 22.99 -16.29 -5.63
N LYS A 251 24.24 -16.62 -5.30
CA LYS A 251 24.67 -16.72 -3.90
C LYS A 251 25.16 -15.36 -3.42
N LEU A 252 24.22 -14.42 -3.25
CA LEU A 252 24.52 -13.03 -2.90
C LEU A 252 25.03 -12.91 -1.45
N ALA A 253 26.31 -12.58 -1.30
CA ALA A 253 26.96 -12.30 -0.02
C ALA A 253 27.56 -10.88 -0.02
N PRO A 254 27.71 -10.23 1.15
CA PRO A 254 28.50 -9.00 1.25
C PRO A 254 29.97 -9.32 0.98
N VAL A 255 30.52 -8.79 -0.12
CA VAL A 255 31.90 -9.07 -0.57
C VAL A 255 32.61 -7.76 -0.87
N GLN A 256 33.90 -7.70 -0.53
CA GLN A 256 34.75 -6.56 -0.85
C GLN A 256 35.15 -6.59 -2.33
N VAL A 257 34.61 -5.70 -3.16
CA VAL A 257 34.84 -5.73 -4.62
C VAL A 257 36.34 -5.66 -4.98
N ALA A 258 37.14 -4.95 -4.19
CA ALA A 258 38.60 -4.88 -4.38
C ALA A 258 39.27 -6.26 -4.37
N SER A 259 38.89 -7.14 -3.43
CA SER A 259 39.50 -8.48 -3.37
C SER A 259 39.11 -9.33 -4.57
N VAL A 260 37.89 -9.17 -5.08
CA VAL A 260 37.41 -9.89 -6.27
C VAL A 260 38.21 -9.47 -7.51
N VAL A 261 38.54 -8.19 -7.64
CA VAL A 261 39.39 -7.69 -8.74
C VAL A 261 40.80 -8.25 -8.64
N ASP A 262 41.39 -8.27 -7.45
CA ASP A 262 42.74 -8.81 -7.22
C ASP A 262 42.79 -10.33 -7.50
N GLU A 263 41.79 -11.08 -7.05
CA GLU A 263 41.64 -12.51 -7.32
C GLU A 263 41.43 -12.81 -8.81
N ALA A 264 40.73 -11.94 -9.54
CA ALA A 264 40.52 -12.07 -10.97
C ALA A 264 41.80 -11.77 -11.79
N LEU A 265 42.64 -10.84 -11.32
CA LEU A 265 43.86 -10.42 -12.01
C LEU A 265 45.01 -11.42 -11.84
N LYS A 266 45.14 -12.02 -10.65
CA LYS A 266 46.29 -12.86 -10.25
C LYS A 266 46.69 -13.94 -11.28
N PRO A 267 45.77 -14.68 -11.91
CA PRO A 267 46.12 -15.68 -12.92
C PRO A 267 46.75 -15.09 -14.19
N PHE A 268 46.45 -13.83 -14.50
CA PHE A 268 46.90 -13.15 -15.73
C PHE A 268 48.22 -12.40 -15.55
N GLU A 269 48.71 -12.20 -14.32
CA GLU A 269 49.97 -11.47 -14.06
C GLU A 269 51.16 -12.01 -14.88
N PRO A 270 51.40 -13.33 -15.01
CA PRO A 270 52.50 -13.85 -15.84
C PRO A 270 52.32 -13.53 -17.32
N ALA A 271 51.10 -13.61 -17.84
CA ALA A 271 50.80 -13.36 -19.25
C ALA A 271 50.90 -11.87 -19.60
N LEU A 272 50.39 -11.00 -18.72
CA LEU A 272 50.50 -9.54 -18.83
C LEU A 272 51.98 -9.11 -18.83
N ALA A 273 52.79 -9.70 -17.94
CA ALA A 273 54.22 -9.44 -17.90
C ALA A 273 54.94 -9.90 -19.18
N ALA A 274 54.62 -11.10 -19.69
CA ALA A 274 55.19 -11.63 -20.93
C ALA A 274 54.84 -10.78 -22.15
N ALA A 275 53.64 -10.18 -22.18
CA ALA A 275 53.19 -9.28 -23.22
C ALA A 275 53.65 -7.82 -23.03
N ASN A 276 54.49 -7.50 -22.04
CA ASN A 276 54.90 -6.13 -21.71
C ASN A 276 53.74 -5.16 -21.40
N VAL A 277 52.66 -5.66 -20.78
CA VAL A 277 51.52 -4.86 -20.34
C VAL A 277 51.74 -4.40 -18.89
N ARG A 278 51.77 -3.09 -18.68
CA ARG A 278 51.85 -2.48 -17.33
C ARG A 278 50.47 -2.47 -16.68
N VAL A 279 50.37 -2.97 -15.44
CA VAL A 279 49.12 -2.89 -14.67
C VAL A 279 49.16 -1.72 -13.68
N GLU A 280 48.18 -0.83 -13.75
CA GLU A 280 48.03 0.30 -12.83
C GLU A 280 46.73 0.19 -12.01
N LYS A 281 46.84 0.01 -10.69
CA LYS A 281 45.67 -0.10 -9.79
C LYS A 281 45.43 1.21 -9.05
N ARG A 282 44.20 1.72 -9.03
CA ARG A 282 43.77 2.86 -8.22
C ARG A 282 42.45 2.57 -7.53
N TYR A 283 42.52 2.18 -6.25
CA TYR A 283 41.34 1.89 -5.44
C TYR A 283 41.07 3.03 -4.46
N ALA A 284 39.84 3.55 -4.47
CA ALA A 284 39.42 4.52 -3.46
C ALA A 284 39.47 3.89 -2.05
N ALA A 285 39.79 4.69 -1.05
CA ALA A 285 39.76 4.25 0.35
C ALA A 285 38.32 4.16 0.87
N GLY A 286 38.05 3.25 1.80
CA GLY A 286 36.75 3.13 2.47
C GLY A 286 35.62 2.57 1.60
N MET A 287 35.94 1.72 0.61
CA MET A 287 34.95 1.10 -0.27
C MET A 287 34.02 0.16 0.52
N PRO A 288 32.68 0.30 0.40
CA PRO A 288 31.74 -0.59 1.05
C PRO A 288 31.72 -1.98 0.38
N SER A 289 31.29 -3.00 1.12
CA SER A 289 31.02 -4.32 0.55
C SER A 289 29.75 -4.29 -0.31
N ALA A 290 29.78 -4.89 -1.50
CA ALA A 290 28.61 -5.04 -2.36
C ALA A 290 27.96 -6.40 -2.13
N ARG A 291 26.64 -6.50 -2.24
CA ARG A 291 25.94 -7.80 -2.20
C ARG A 291 26.04 -8.49 -3.55
N ILE A 292 27.05 -9.35 -3.72
CA ILE A 292 27.35 -10.02 -4.99
C ILE A 292 27.60 -11.52 -4.82
N ASP A 293 27.47 -12.26 -5.92
CA ASP A 293 28.02 -13.61 -6.05
C ASP A 293 29.49 -13.47 -6.51
N GLN A 294 30.42 -13.68 -5.57
CA GLN A 294 31.86 -13.49 -5.78
C GLN A 294 32.38 -14.26 -6.99
N VAL A 295 32.00 -15.54 -7.13
CA VAL A 295 32.51 -16.42 -8.18
C VAL A 295 32.05 -15.92 -9.56
N LYS A 296 30.77 -15.53 -9.67
CA LYS A 296 30.22 -15.03 -10.94
C LYS A 296 30.83 -13.68 -11.32
N ILE A 297 31.00 -12.75 -10.37
CA ILE A 297 31.62 -11.43 -10.65
C ILE A 297 33.12 -11.55 -10.95
N GLN A 298 33.85 -12.42 -10.25
CA GLN A 298 35.27 -12.67 -10.54
C GLN A 298 35.47 -13.09 -12.00
N ARG A 299 34.59 -13.96 -12.53
CA ARG A 299 34.63 -14.39 -13.93
C ARG A 299 34.37 -13.25 -14.91
N VAL A 300 33.45 -12.33 -14.60
CA VAL A 300 33.25 -11.10 -15.40
C VAL A 300 34.54 -10.32 -15.49
N PHE A 301 35.21 -10.09 -14.37
CA PHE A 301 36.48 -9.37 -14.36
C PHE A 301 37.58 -10.11 -15.11
N SER A 302 37.69 -11.43 -14.97
CA SER A 302 38.64 -12.23 -15.75
C SER A 302 38.41 -12.10 -17.25
N CYS A 303 37.15 -12.14 -17.71
CA CYS A 303 36.80 -11.95 -19.12
C CYS A 303 37.22 -10.56 -19.65
N LEU A 304 36.99 -9.50 -18.86
CA LEU A 304 37.41 -8.15 -19.23
C LEU A 304 38.94 -8.00 -19.27
N ILE A 305 39.66 -8.63 -18.34
CA ILE A 305 41.14 -8.63 -18.29
C ILE A 305 41.72 -9.38 -19.49
N GLU A 306 41.15 -10.54 -19.84
CA GLU A 306 41.56 -11.34 -21.00
C GLU A 306 41.34 -10.56 -22.30
N ASN A 307 40.19 -9.91 -22.47
CA ASN A 307 39.94 -9.06 -23.63
C ASN A 307 40.93 -7.88 -23.72
N ALA A 308 41.27 -7.25 -22.59
CA ALA A 308 42.27 -6.19 -22.57
C ALA A 308 43.67 -6.70 -22.99
N LEU A 309 44.08 -7.87 -22.49
CA LEU A 309 45.35 -8.51 -22.85
C LEU A 309 45.41 -8.81 -24.35
N ASP A 310 44.35 -9.39 -24.91
CA ASP A 310 44.28 -9.74 -26.34
C ASP A 310 44.33 -8.51 -27.25
N SER A 311 43.83 -7.36 -26.79
CA SER A 311 43.91 -6.09 -27.51
C SER A 311 45.27 -5.40 -27.42
N MET A 312 46.22 -5.91 -26.62
CA MET A 312 47.55 -5.35 -26.40
C MET A 312 48.69 -6.35 -26.68
N PRO A 313 48.78 -6.95 -27.89
CA PRO A 313 49.81 -7.95 -28.20
C PRO A 313 51.24 -7.39 -28.19
N ASP A 314 51.40 -6.10 -28.50
CA ASP A 314 52.69 -5.41 -28.54
C ASP A 314 53.02 -4.65 -27.23
N GLY A 315 52.25 -4.92 -26.16
CA GLY A 315 52.34 -4.23 -24.89
C GLY A 315 51.42 -3.02 -24.77
N GLY A 316 51.37 -2.43 -23.57
CA GLY A 316 50.42 -1.36 -23.26
C GLY A 316 50.23 -1.14 -21.77
N THR A 317 49.13 -0.52 -21.38
CA THR A 317 48.76 -0.29 -19.98
C THR A 317 47.32 -0.73 -19.72
N LEU A 318 47.13 -1.59 -18.71
CA LEU A 318 45.84 -1.93 -18.13
C LEU A 318 45.65 -1.16 -16.82
N ALA A 319 44.85 -0.08 -16.85
CA ALA A 319 44.51 0.70 -15.68
C ALA A 319 43.18 0.25 -15.08
N ILE A 320 43.21 -0.21 -13.83
CA ILE A 320 42.04 -0.67 -13.06
C ILE A 320 41.71 0.35 -11.98
N ARG A 321 40.51 0.93 -12.05
CA ARG A 321 40.03 1.93 -11.10
C ARG A 321 38.81 1.42 -10.35
N LEU A 322 38.79 1.63 -9.04
CA LEU A 322 37.67 1.27 -8.18
C LEU A 322 37.23 2.50 -7.38
N GLY A 323 35.94 2.85 -7.47
CA GLY A 323 35.41 4.03 -6.80
C GLY A 323 33.92 3.93 -6.46
N LEU A 324 33.43 4.95 -5.76
CA LEU A 324 32.01 5.13 -5.46
C LEU A 324 31.35 6.01 -6.52
N THR A 325 30.12 5.67 -6.89
CA THR A 325 29.30 6.50 -7.78
C THR A 325 27.87 6.60 -7.27
N HIS A 326 27.14 7.62 -7.72
CA HIS A 326 25.72 7.78 -7.39
C HIS A 326 24.85 7.22 -8.51
N ILE A 327 23.97 6.30 -8.16
CA ILE A 327 22.99 5.72 -9.09
C ILE A 327 21.73 6.58 -9.03
N ALA A 328 21.35 7.19 -10.15
CA ALA A 328 20.07 7.85 -10.30
C ALA A 328 18.93 6.83 -10.15
N ALA A 329 17.88 7.17 -9.40
CA ALA A 329 16.71 6.31 -9.30
C ALA A 329 16.06 6.12 -10.69
N PRO A 330 15.59 4.91 -11.04
CA PRO A 330 14.87 4.70 -12.31
C PRO A 330 13.60 5.58 -12.34
N GLY A 331 13.44 6.39 -13.38
CA GLY A 331 12.23 7.21 -13.60
C GLY A 331 12.43 8.74 -13.56
N VAL A 332 13.66 9.24 -13.36
CA VAL A 332 13.94 10.68 -13.48
C VAL A 332 14.71 10.94 -14.76
N THR A 333 14.00 11.33 -15.82
CA THR A 333 14.64 12.02 -16.95
C THR A 333 15.18 13.36 -16.42
N PRO A 334 16.44 13.72 -16.72
CA PRO A 334 16.95 15.03 -16.36
C PRO A 334 16.31 16.04 -17.32
N ASP A 335 15.16 16.59 -16.94
CA ASP A 335 14.55 17.68 -17.69
C ASP A 335 15.46 18.90 -17.62
N ARG A 336 15.97 19.31 -18.79
CA ARG A 336 16.88 20.44 -18.95
C ARG A 336 16.09 21.73 -18.72
N GLY A 337 15.84 22.10 -17.47
CA GLY A 337 15.20 23.38 -17.21
C GLY A 337 14.94 23.75 -15.76
N ASN A 338 14.79 22.78 -14.85
CA ASN A 338 14.29 23.12 -13.52
C ASN A 338 15.24 22.70 -12.39
N ARG A 339 16.04 23.67 -11.93
CA ARG A 339 17.06 23.51 -10.88
C ARG A 339 16.51 23.50 -9.45
N SER A 340 15.20 23.37 -9.27
CA SER A 340 14.58 23.50 -7.95
C SER A 340 13.45 22.50 -7.78
N LEU A 341 13.80 21.23 -7.52
CA LEU A 341 12.99 20.18 -6.88
C LEU A 341 13.89 18.94 -6.68
N VAL A 342 14.92 19.08 -5.83
CA VAL A 342 15.75 17.93 -5.38
C VAL A 342 15.63 17.84 -3.87
N HIS A 343 14.42 17.53 -3.38
CA HIS A 343 14.21 17.16 -1.97
C HIS A 343 13.37 15.89 -1.95
N SER A 344 14.08 14.75 -1.81
CA SER A 344 13.62 13.37 -1.50
C SER A 344 14.04 12.27 -2.49
N GLY A 345 15.17 12.42 -3.19
CA GLY A 345 15.79 11.30 -3.93
C GLY A 345 16.85 10.63 -3.07
N VAL A 346 16.57 9.45 -2.49
CA VAL A 346 17.61 8.59 -1.90
C VAL A 346 18.60 8.23 -3.01
N ARG A 347 19.70 8.97 -3.12
CA ARG A 347 20.80 8.65 -4.04
C ARG A 347 21.40 7.32 -3.57
N ARG A 348 21.15 6.25 -4.31
CA ARG A 348 21.79 4.96 -4.01
C ARG A 348 23.26 5.06 -4.36
N VAL A 349 24.13 4.67 -3.42
CA VAL A 349 25.56 4.58 -3.65
C VAL A 349 25.84 3.24 -4.35
N GLY A 350 26.62 3.29 -5.43
CA GLY A 350 27.10 2.13 -6.17
C GLY A 350 28.62 2.06 -6.15
N VAL A 351 29.16 0.88 -6.39
CA VAL A 351 30.59 0.65 -6.63
C VAL A 351 30.80 0.62 -8.14
N ILE A 352 31.73 1.41 -8.66
CA ILE A 352 32.15 1.37 -10.06
C ILE A 352 33.57 0.79 -10.17
N VAL A 353 33.73 -0.19 -11.06
CA VAL A 353 35.01 -0.77 -11.45
C VAL A 353 35.25 -0.43 -12.92
N GLU A 354 36.36 0.23 -13.23
CA GLU A 354 36.75 0.57 -14.59
C GLU A 354 38.02 -0.20 -14.98
N PHE A 355 37.98 -0.92 -16.10
CA PHE A 355 39.12 -1.55 -16.75
C PHE A 355 39.42 -0.75 -18.02
N ASN A 356 40.57 -0.09 -18.06
CA ASN A 356 40.97 0.75 -19.19
C ASN A 356 42.25 0.20 -19.80
N ASP A 357 42.20 -0.24 -21.04
CA ASP A 357 43.39 -0.63 -21.80
C ASP A 357 43.85 0.50 -22.74
N THR A 358 45.00 0.29 -23.35
CA THR A 358 45.58 1.12 -24.42
C THR A 358 45.73 0.32 -25.71
N GLY A 359 44.87 -0.68 -25.92
CA GLY A 359 44.92 -1.57 -27.06
C GLY A 359 44.36 -0.97 -28.35
N SER A 360 44.09 -1.83 -29.31
CA SER A 360 43.58 -1.45 -30.65
C SER A 360 42.20 -0.78 -30.65
N GLY A 361 41.45 -0.87 -29.55
CA GLY A 361 40.08 -0.36 -29.47
C GLY A 361 39.07 -1.22 -30.25
N ILE A 362 37.83 -0.73 -30.32
CA ILE A 362 36.72 -1.38 -31.03
C ILE A 362 36.35 -0.54 -32.26
N PRO A 363 36.28 -1.10 -33.48
CA PRO A 363 35.78 -0.37 -34.63
C PRO A 363 34.38 0.22 -34.40
N ALA A 364 34.13 1.46 -34.83
CA ALA A 364 32.85 2.14 -34.60
C ALA A 364 31.63 1.41 -35.20
N THR A 365 31.85 0.61 -36.24
CA THR A 365 30.83 -0.23 -36.89
C THR A 365 30.42 -1.45 -36.07
N GLU A 366 31.21 -1.81 -35.06
CA GLU A 366 31.09 -3.08 -34.31
C GLU A 366 30.66 -2.86 -32.85
N ILE A 367 30.71 -1.62 -32.36
CA ILE A 367 30.47 -1.28 -30.95
C ILE A 367 29.07 -1.68 -30.45
N ASP A 368 28.06 -1.62 -31.31
CA ASP A 368 26.69 -2.01 -30.97
C ASP A 368 26.51 -3.54 -30.93
N SER A 369 27.35 -4.27 -31.66
CA SER A 369 27.27 -5.73 -31.80
C SER A 369 28.14 -6.50 -30.79
N ILE A 370 28.97 -5.84 -29.99
CA ILE A 370 29.85 -6.51 -28.99
C ILE A 370 29.08 -7.30 -27.92
N TYR A 371 27.78 -7.03 -27.75
CA TYR A 371 26.91 -7.76 -26.83
C TYR A 371 26.09 -8.86 -27.52
N ASP A 372 26.11 -8.93 -28.85
CA ASP A 372 25.42 -9.96 -29.61
C ASP A 372 26.08 -11.33 -29.35
N PRO A 373 25.31 -12.38 -29.02
CA PRO A 373 25.88 -13.70 -28.81
C PRO A 373 26.66 -14.19 -30.04
N PHE A 374 27.83 -14.77 -29.82
CA PHE A 374 28.75 -15.29 -30.85
C PHE A 374 29.40 -14.23 -31.74
N PHE A 375 29.23 -12.94 -31.42
CA PHE A 375 29.95 -11.88 -32.11
C PHE A 375 31.40 -11.81 -31.62
N THR A 376 32.35 -11.92 -32.53
CA THR A 376 33.78 -11.78 -32.24
C THR A 376 34.53 -11.23 -33.45
N THR A 377 35.51 -10.36 -33.19
CA THR A 377 36.41 -9.79 -34.20
C THR A 377 37.74 -10.54 -34.24
N LYS A 378 37.96 -11.45 -33.28
CA LYS A 378 39.15 -12.29 -33.20
C LYS A 378 39.14 -13.33 -34.33
N PRO A 379 40.31 -13.76 -34.84
CA PRO A 379 40.40 -14.82 -35.84
C PRO A 379 39.63 -16.07 -35.42
N THR A 380 39.13 -16.82 -36.41
CA THR A 380 38.34 -18.04 -36.19
C THR A 380 39.02 -18.96 -35.19
N GLY A 381 38.40 -19.13 -34.03
CA GLY A 381 38.92 -19.98 -32.96
C GLY A 381 39.70 -19.27 -31.85
N GLN A 382 39.83 -17.94 -31.85
CA GLN A 382 40.46 -17.18 -30.74
C GLN A 382 39.45 -16.44 -29.84
N GLY A 383 38.15 -16.56 -30.12
CA GLY A 383 37.08 -16.03 -29.27
C GLY A 383 35.75 -16.74 -29.52
N THR A 384 35.00 -16.99 -28.44
CA THR A 384 33.66 -17.62 -28.47
C THR A 384 32.54 -16.62 -28.74
N GLY A 385 32.83 -15.32 -28.61
CA GLY A 385 31.83 -14.26 -28.72
C GLY A 385 30.72 -14.33 -27.67
N LEU A 386 30.87 -15.15 -26.62
CA LEU A 386 29.88 -15.29 -25.53
C LEU A 386 30.28 -14.53 -24.27
N GLY A 387 31.58 -14.31 -24.05
CA GLY A 387 32.11 -13.74 -22.81
C GLY A 387 31.47 -12.40 -22.41
N LEU A 388 31.33 -11.45 -23.34
CA LEU A 388 30.74 -10.13 -23.07
C LEU A 388 29.22 -10.19 -22.87
N THR A 389 28.50 -11.00 -23.66
CA THR A 389 27.06 -11.23 -23.49
C THR A 389 26.76 -11.82 -22.12
N VAL A 390 27.50 -12.87 -21.72
CA VAL A 390 27.36 -13.51 -20.40
C VAL A 390 27.74 -12.53 -19.29
N SER A 391 28.84 -11.79 -19.46
CA SER A 391 29.29 -10.79 -18.49
C SER A 391 28.25 -9.71 -18.23
N ARG A 392 27.65 -9.16 -19.29
CA ARG A 392 26.56 -8.19 -19.18
C ARG A 392 25.37 -8.77 -18.41
N LYS A 393 24.95 -10.00 -18.76
CA LYS A 393 23.82 -10.64 -18.09
C LYS A 393 24.10 -10.91 -16.61
N VAL A 394 25.30 -11.35 -16.26
CA VAL A 394 25.72 -11.55 -14.87
C VAL A 394 25.63 -10.23 -14.11
N VAL A 395 26.15 -9.13 -14.66
CA VAL A 395 26.09 -7.81 -14.00
C VAL A 395 24.65 -7.30 -13.87
N GLU A 396 23.80 -7.49 -14.89
CA GLU A 396 22.37 -7.14 -14.84
C GLU A 396 21.61 -7.94 -13.76
N LEU A 397 21.91 -9.24 -13.60
CA LEU A 397 21.33 -10.08 -12.54
C LEU A 397 21.71 -9.60 -11.13
N HIS A 398 22.87 -8.95 -10.99
CA HIS A 398 23.29 -8.26 -9.77
C HIS A 398 22.70 -6.84 -9.63
N GLY A 399 21.81 -6.45 -10.55
CA GLY A 399 21.19 -5.13 -10.60
C GLY A 399 22.14 -4.01 -11.03
N GLY A 400 23.30 -4.37 -11.59
CA GLY A 400 24.34 -3.48 -12.07
C GLY A 400 24.22 -3.13 -13.56
N THR A 401 25.24 -2.48 -14.10
CA THR A 401 25.40 -2.23 -15.55
C THR A 401 26.84 -2.48 -15.99
N LEU A 402 27.03 -3.10 -17.16
CA LEU A 402 28.32 -3.18 -17.86
C LEU A 402 28.25 -2.26 -19.08
N ASP A 403 29.15 -1.29 -19.15
CA ASP A 403 29.26 -0.35 -20.26
C ASP A 403 30.67 -0.42 -20.86
N ILE A 404 30.77 -0.43 -22.19
CA ILE A 404 32.03 -0.58 -22.92
C ILE A 404 32.10 0.50 -23.98
N SER A 405 33.19 1.26 -23.99
CA SER A 405 33.37 2.38 -24.91
C SER A 405 34.84 2.55 -25.31
N ASN A 406 35.10 3.11 -26.48
CA ASN A 406 36.46 3.52 -26.84
C ASN A 406 36.90 4.74 -26.05
N ARG A 407 38.19 4.77 -25.71
CA ARG A 407 38.83 5.92 -25.09
C ARG A 407 39.30 6.90 -26.16
N SER A 408 39.22 8.20 -25.85
CA SER A 408 39.72 9.27 -26.73
C SER A 408 41.23 9.19 -26.98
N GLU A 409 41.97 8.55 -26.08
CA GLU A 409 43.43 8.37 -26.13
C GLU A 409 43.84 7.06 -26.82
N GLY A 410 42.88 6.26 -27.32
CA GLY A 410 43.09 4.89 -27.80
C GLY A 410 42.81 3.83 -26.73
N GLY A 411 42.43 2.63 -27.16
CA GLY A 411 42.02 1.51 -26.30
C GLY A 411 40.56 1.55 -25.85
N VAL A 412 40.17 0.60 -25.00
CA VAL A 412 38.80 0.41 -24.51
C VAL A 412 38.67 0.77 -23.03
N SER A 413 37.49 1.24 -22.64
CA SER A 413 37.05 1.43 -21.26
C SER A 413 35.84 0.55 -20.99
N ALA A 414 36.01 -0.44 -20.11
CA ALA A 414 34.92 -1.28 -19.61
C ALA A 414 34.56 -0.88 -18.17
N LYS A 415 33.32 -0.45 -17.95
CA LYS A 415 32.81 0.05 -16.68
C LYS A 415 31.74 -0.88 -16.13
N VAL A 416 32.00 -1.46 -14.97
CA VAL A 416 31.08 -2.31 -14.23
C VAL A 416 30.55 -1.55 -13.03
N LEU A 417 29.25 -1.28 -13.01
CA LEU A 417 28.53 -0.71 -11.89
C LEU A 417 27.87 -1.83 -11.08
N LEU A 418 28.11 -1.88 -9.77
CA LEU A 418 27.48 -2.81 -8.83
C LEU A 418 26.72 -2.02 -7.76
N LYS A 419 25.55 -2.53 -7.36
CA LYS A 419 24.76 -1.95 -6.26
C LYS A 419 25.34 -2.42 -4.92
N VAL A 420 25.42 -1.49 -3.96
CA VAL A 420 25.85 -1.73 -2.58
C VAL A 420 24.65 -2.10 -1.73
#